data_AF-A0A382QTM5-F1
#
_entry.id   AF-A0A382QTM5-F1
#
_cell.length_a   1.000
_cell.length_b   1.000
_cell.length_c   1.000
_cell.angle_alpha   90.00
_cell.angle_beta   90.00
_cell.angle_gamma   90.00
#
_symmetry.space_group_name_H-M   'P 1'
#
loop_
_entity.id
_entity.type
_entity.pdbx_description
1 polymer ?
#
loop_
_entity_poly.entity_id
_entity_poly.type
_entity_poly.pdbx_seq_one_letter_code
_entity_poly.pdbx_strand_id
1 'polypeptide(L)'
;MKNIFIMLSIFAFGPLWAQDDDDLDMDAMWESTIWEEIEEVTTEEYEVEKVTAVAGVRGAEAEDEALHHLYYRKSMKGIDEGALKNALGKILNTLSVLKEKNPEHDKIPQLTHLVCQLYTKLGDEDKAKLFENELLAISPDMHAKYYK
;
A
#
# COMPACT_ATOMS: atom_id res chain seq x y z
N MET A 1 -56.90 38.81 7.02
CA MET A 1 -55.91 37.80 7.48
C MET A 1 -55.61 36.82 6.34
N LYS A 2 -54.86 37.23 5.32
CA LYS A 2 -54.62 36.40 4.11
C LYS A 2 -53.14 36.33 3.71
N ASN A 3 -52.25 36.87 4.54
CA ASN A 3 -50.83 37.03 4.22
C ASN A 3 -49.90 36.24 5.17
N ILE A 4 -50.47 35.47 6.11
CA ILE A 4 -49.68 34.66 7.08
C ILE A 4 -49.42 33.25 6.56
N PHE A 5 -50.21 32.74 5.62
CA PHE A 5 -50.01 31.40 5.05
C PHE A 5 -48.85 31.28 4.06
N ILE A 6 -48.31 32.40 3.56
CA ILE A 6 -47.25 32.37 2.55
C ILE A 6 -45.85 32.23 3.19
N MET A 7 -45.67 32.67 4.44
CA MET A 7 -44.36 32.59 5.12
C MET A 7 -44.04 31.21 5.71
N LEU A 8 -45.01 30.29 5.79
CA LEU A 8 -44.76 28.91 6.27
C LEU A 8 -44.35 27.96 5.14
N SER A 9 -44.41 28.39 3.87
CA SER A 9 -44.05 27.57 2.71
C SER A 9 -42.56 27.63 2.34
N ILE A 10 -41.79 28.54 2.94
CA ILE A 10 -40.37 28.75 2.59
C ILE A 10 -39.44 27.92 3.49
N PHE A 11 -39.94 27.38 4.61
CA PHE A 11 -39.17 26.55 5.54
C PHE A 11 -39.15 25.04 5.20
N ALA A 12 -39.72 24.65 4.04
CA ALA A 12 -39.73 23.27 3.56
C ALA A 12 -38.74 22.99 2.41
N PHE A 13 -37.97 24.00 1.98
CA PHE A 13 -36.85 23.82 1.06
C PHE A 13 -35.54 23.90 1.86
N GLY A 14 -35.27 22.86 2.66
CA GLY A 14 -33.88 22.55 2.97
C GLY A 14 -33.14 22.25 1.66
N PRO A 15 -31.80 22.39 1.60
CA PRO A 15 -31.06 21.84 0.49
C PRO A 15 -31.25 20.32 0.49
N LEU A 16 -32.24 19.83 -0.26
CA LEU A 16 -32.30 18.48 -0.84
C LEU A 16 -31.25 18.41 -1.94
N TRP A 17 -30.02 18.65 -1.54
CA TRP A 17 -28.81 18.25 -2.24
C TRP A 17 -28.00 17.47 -1.20
N ALA A 18 -28.65 16.47 -0.59
CA ALA A 18 -27.93 15.23 -0.43
C ALA A 18 -27.62 14.85 -1.89
N GLN A 19 -26.36 14.96 -2.28
CA GLN A 19 -25.86 14.15 -3.38
C GLN A 19 -26.36 12.75 -3.07
N ASP A 20 -27.33 12.28 -3.86
CA ASP A 20 -27.39 10.85 -4.07
C ASP A 20 -25.97 10.51 -4.53
N ASP A 21 -25.26 9.79 -3.66
CA ASP A 21 -24.13 8.95 -4.04
C ASP A 21 -24.70 7.88 -5.00
N ASP A 22 -25.18 8.33 -6.16
CA ASP A 22 -25.08 7.55 -7.37
C ASP A 22 -23.57 7.44 -7.56
N ASP A 23 -22.98 6.43 -6.90
CA ASP A 23 -21.64 5.93 -7.14
C ASP A 23 -21.55 5.75 -8.65
N LEU A 24 -21.05 6.81 -9.30
CA LEU A 24 -21.00 6.94 -10.73
C LEU A 24 -19.99 5.88 -11.14
N ASP A 25 -20.51 4.71 -11.52
CA ASP A 25 -19.73 3.50 -11.73
C ASP A 25 -18.86 3.72 -12.96
N MET A 26 -17.71 4.33 -12.70
CA MET A 26 -16.73 4.67 -13.70
C MET A 26 -16.31 3.42 -14.46
N ASP A 27 -16.23 2.27 -13.78
CA ASP A 27 -15.85 1.00 -14.39
C ASP A 27 -16.91 0.54 -15.41
N ALA A 28 -18.21 0.66 -15.08
CA ALA A 28 -19.29 0.38 -16.03
C ALA A 28 -19.30 1.33 -17.25
N MET A 29 -18.88 2.59 -17.08
CA MET A 29 -18.73 3.53 -18.20
C MET A 29 -17.55 3.16 -19.11
N TRP A 30 -16.42 2.69 -18.55
CA TRP A 30 -15.27 2.25 -19.34
C TRP A 30 -15.56 0.98 -20.15
N GLU A 31 -16.36 0.05 -19.60
CA GLU A 31 -16.72 -1.20 -20.28
C GLU A 31 -17.77 -1.01 -21.40
N SER A 32 -18.59 0.04 -21.32
CA SER A 32 -19.64 0.35 -22.31
C SER A 32 -19.21 1.34 -23.40
N THR A 33 -18.04 1.98 -23.25
CA THR A 33 -17.54 2.97 -24.21
C THR A 33 -16.94 2.27 -25.45
N ILE A 34 -17.57 2.47 -26.60
CA ILE A 34 -17.09 2.02 -27.91
C ILE A 34 -16.07 3.04 -28.42
N TRP A 35 -14.83 2.63 -28.61
CA TRP A 35 -13.77 3.47 -29.18
C TRP A 35 -13.80 3.38 -30.70
N GLU A 36 -14.07 4.49 -31.38
CA GLU A 36 -13.87 4.62 -32.82
C GLU A 36 -12.44 5.07 -33.11
N GLU A 37 -11.76 4.36 -34.01
CA GLU A 37 -10.40 4.69 -34.45
C GLU A 37 -10.45 5.91 -35.38
N ILE A 38 -9.75 6.99 -35.01
CA ILE A 38 -9.69 8.22 -35.81
C ILE A 38 -8.73 7.99 -36.98
N GLU A 39 -9.29 7.84 -38.19
CA GLU A 39 -8.53 7.46 -39.40
C GLU A 39 -7.69 8.64 -39.97
N GLU A 40 -8.09 9.90 -39.78
CA GLU A 40 -7.31 11.08 -40.17
C GLU A 40 -7.46 12.24 -39.18
N VAL A 41 -6.34 12.77 -38.66
CA VAL A 41 -6.29 13.98 -37.84
C VAL A 41 -5.99 15.17 -38.76
N THR A 42 -6.99 15.98 -39.06
CA THR A 42 -6.78 17.26 -39.75
C THR A 42 -6.12 18.25 -38.80
N THR A 43 -4.92 18.69 -39.15
CA THR A 43 -4.16 19.70 -38.40
C THR A 43 -4.55 21.10 -38.85
N GLU A 44 -5.50 21.71 -38.16
CA GLU A 44 -5.76 23.15 -38.30
C GLU A 44 -4.81 23.90 -37.34
N GLU A 45 -3.79 24.56 -37.90
CA GLU A 45 -2.86 25.41 -37.14
C GLU A 45 -3.54 26.75 -36.82
N TYR A 46 -3.94 26.94 -35.56
CA TYR A 46 -4.40 28.23 -35.05
C TYR A 46 -3.23 28.97 -34.40
N GLU A 47 -3.05 30.26 -34.73
CA GLU A 47 -2.06 31.12 -34.08
C GLU A 47 -2.45 31.32 -32.60
N VAL A 48 -1.73 30.67 -31.70
CA VAL A 48 -1.95 30.80 -30.26
C VAL A 48 -1.26 32.07 -29.76
N GLU A 49 -2.03 33.12 -29.46
CA GLU A 49 -1.53 34.27 -28.71
C GLU A 49 -0.98 33.81 -27.35
N LYS A 50 0.32 34.00 -27.14
CA LYS A 50 0.99 33.63 -25.90
C LYS A 50 0.60 34.61 -24.78
N VAL A 51 -0.43 34.25 -24.01
CA VAL A 51 -0.76 34.94 -22.75
C VAL A 51 0.30 34.61 -21.71
N THR A 52 1.30 35.48 -21.51
CA THR A 52 2.38 35.32 -20.51
C THR A 52 2.00 35.84 -19.12
N ALA A 53 0.72 35.80 -18.76
CA ALA A 53 0.29 36.15 -17.41
C ALA A 53 0.48 34.92 -16.52
N VAL A 54 1.63 34.85 -15.83
CA VAL A 54 1.87 33.87 -14.78
C VAL A 54 0.92 34.19 -13.62
N ALA A 55 -0.22 33.50 -13.56
CA ALA A 55 -1.06 33.49 -12.38
C ALA A 55 -0.26 32.87 -11.22
N GLY A 56 -0.12 33.66 -10.16
CA GLY A 56 0.86 33.44 -9.10
C GLY A 56 0.82 32.06 -8.43
N VAL A 57 2.02 31.67 -7.97
CA VAL A 57 2.33 30.82 -6.81
C VAL A 57 1.25 29.77 -6.48
N ARG A 58 1.18 28.70 -7.27
CA ARG A 58 0.59 27.41 -6.82
C ARG A 58 1.44 26.21 -7.22
N GLY A 59 2.73 26.41 -7.47
CA GLY A 59 3.69 25.33 -7.71
C GLY A 59 4.23 24.78 -6.39
N ALA A 60 4.83 25.65 -5.56
CA ALA A 60 5.49 25.23 -4.34
C ALA A 60 4.53 24.70 -3.24
N GLU A 61 3.32 25.28 -3.13
CA GLU A 61 2.33 24.87 -2.12
C GLU A 61 1.60 23.58 -2.54
N ALA A 62 1.32 23.42 -3.84
CA ALA A 62 0.75 22.18 -4.38
C ALA A 62 1.79 21.03 -4.40
N GLU A 63 3.07 21.35 -4.55
CA GLU A 63 4.16 20.36 -4.44
C GLU A 63 4.26 19.82 -3.01
N ASP A 64 4.22 20.69 -1.99
CA ASP A 64 4.27 20.28 -0.58
C ASP A 64 3.05 19.44 -0.17
N GLU A 65 1.85 19.84 -0.61
CA GLU A 65 0.61 19.10 -0.36
C GLU A 65 0.60 17.73 -1.08
N ALA A 66 1.06 17.67 -2.34
CA ALA A 66 1.20 16.41 -3.08
C ALA A 66 2.28 15.49 -2.46
N LEU A 67 3.36 16.06 -1.91
CA LEU A 67 4.43 15.31 -1.24
C LEU A 67 3.90 14.57 0.00
N HIS A 68 3.03 15.23 0.78
CA HIS A 68 2.42 14.66 1.97
C HIS A 68 1.52 13.45 1.63
N HIS A 69 0.82 13.49 0.48
CA HIS A 69 0.02 12.37 0.00
C HIS A 69 0.84 11.23 -0.62
N LEU A 70 2.01 11.53 -1.22
CA LEU A 70 2.94 10.51 -1.75
C LEU A 70 3.60 9.68 -0.64
N TYR A 71 3.93 10.29 0.50
CA TYR A 71 4.56 9.61 1.64
C TYR A 71 3.63 8.61 2.35
N TYR A 72 2.30 8.73 2.16
CA TYR A 72 1.29 7.81 2.70
C TYR A 72 1.03 6.57 1.81
N ARG A 73 1.82 6.38 0.74
CA ARG A 73 1.69 5.24 -0.18
C ARG A 73 2.18 3.95 0.49
N LYS A 74 1.26 3.17 1.08
CA LYS A 74 1.20 1.70 1.32
C LYS A 74 2.49 0.90 1.65
N SER A 75 3.62 1.19 1.00
CA SER A 75 4.96 0.65 1.23
C SER A 75 5.68 1.14 2.51
N MET A 76 5.16 2.19 3.17
CA MET A 76 5.69 2.68 4.46
C MET A 76 5.06 1.97 5.67
N LYS A 77 3.99 1.20 5.48
CA LYS A 77 3.50 0.31 6.53
C LYS A 77 4.49 -0.86 6.57
N GLY A 78 5.37 -0.87 7.57
CA GLY A 78 6.26 -2.00 7.83
C GLY A 78 5.50 -3.32 7.77
N ILE A 79 6.20 -4.42 7.47
CA ILE A 79 5.58 -5.74 7.37
C ILE A 79 4.68 -5.94 8.59
N ASP A 80 3.39 -6.20 8.33
CA ASP A 80 2.39 -6.41 9.38
C ASP A 80 2.86 -7.50 10.36
N GLU A 81 2.71 -7.25 11.66
CA GLU A 81 3.16 -8.19 12.69
C GLU A 81 2.48 -9.56 12.53
N GLY A 82 1.21 -9.58 12.09
CA GLY A 82 0.49 -10.80 11.76
C GLY A 82 1.12 -11.54 10.58
N ALA A 83 1.52 -10.83 9.53
CA ALA A 83 2.24 -11.42 8.40
C ALA A 83 3.60 -12.03 8.81
N LEU A 84 4.35 -11.38 9.71
CA LEU A 84 5.60 -11.91 10.26
C LEU A 84 5.37 -13.19 11.07
N LYS A 85 4.36 -13.21 11.95
CA LYS A 85 3.99 -14.41 12.74
C LYS A 85 3.53 -15.57 11.84
N ASN A 86 2.76 -15.27 10.80
CA ASN A 86 2.33 -16.27 9.82
C ASN A 86 3.52 -16.86 9.04
N ALA A 87 4.47 -16.03 8.61
CA ALA A 87 5.69 -16.48 7.95
C ALA A 87 6.54 -17.34 8.88
N LEU A 88 6.70 -16.93 10.13
CA LEU A 88 7.42 -17.67 11.16
C LEU A 88 6.82 -19.07 11.37
N GLY A 89 5.49 -19.16 11.53
CA GLY A 89 4.81 -20.46 11.68
C GLY A 89 5.02 -21.40 10.49
N LYS A 90 4.98 -20.89 9.26
CA LYS A 90 5.26 -21.68 8.05
C LYS A 90 6.69 -22.21 8.03
N ILE A 91 7.66 -21.38 8.39
CA ILE A 91 9.08 -21.77 8.41
C ILE A 91 9.34 -22.81 9.51
N LEU A 92 8.77 -22.62 10.71
CA LEU A 92 8.91 -23.59 11.81
C LEU A 92 8.34 -24.96 11.44
N ASN A 93 7.15 -25.00 10.82
CA ASN A 93 6.57 -26.25 10.33
C ASN A 93 7.42 -26.91 9.25
N THR A 94 8.01 -26.11 8.36
CA THR A 94 8.91 -26.64 7.33
C THR A 94 10.19 -27.20 7.95
N LEU A 95 10.73 -26.52 8.96
CA LEU A 95 11.94 -26.91 9.68
C LEU A 95 11.70 -28.19 10.50
N SER A 96 10.56 -28.34 11.17
CA SER A 96 10.22 -29.59 11.88
C SER A 96 10.08 -30.76 10.93
N VAL A 97 9.32 -30.61 9.83
CA VAL A 97 9.16 -31.67 8.82
C VAL A 97 10.49 -32.04 8.17
N LEU A 98 11.37 -31.06 7.92
CA LEU A 98 12.70 -31.33 7.39
C LEU A 98 13.59 -32.05 8.40
N LYS A 99 13.61 -31.64 9.67
CA LYS A 99 14.36 -32.32 10.73
C LYS A 99 13.90 -33.77 10.91
N GLU A 100 12.60 -34.04 10.80
CA GLU A 100 12.06 -35.41 10.88
C GLU A 100 12.46 -36.29 9.68
N LYS A 101 12.46 -35.73 8.47
CA LYS A 101 12.76 -36.49 7.25
C LYS A 101 14.25 -36.65 6.97
N ASN A 102 15.02 -35.57 7.15
CA ASN A 102 16.44 -35.53 6.90
C ASN A 102 17.12 -34.48 7.80
N PRO A 103 17.64 -34.89 8.97
CA PRO A 103 18.28 -34.00 9.95
C PRO A 103 19.49 -33.21 9.42
N GLU A 104 20.15 -33.68 8.37
CA GLU A 104 21.39 -33.06 7.83
C GLU A 104 21.14 -32.29 6.52
N HIS A 105 19.88 -31.99 6.19
CA HIS A 105 19.58 -31.27 4.96
C HIS A 105 20.19 -29.85 4.96
N ASP A 106 20.88 -29.48 3.88
CA ASP A 106 21.54 -28.18 3.63
C ASP A 106 20.66 -26.92 3.84
N LYS A 107 19.33 -27.10 3.85
CA LYS A 107 18.37 -26.01 4.04
C LYS A 107 18.10 -25.72 5.51
N ILE A 108 18.39 -26.66 6.41
CA ILE A 108 18.15 -26.49 7.85
C ILE A 108 18.90 -25.27 8.40
N PRO A 109 20.22 -25.09 8.15
CA PRO A 109 20.93 -23.89 8.60
C PRO A 109 20.32 -22.60 8.05
N GLN A 110 19.91 -22.59 6.77
CA GLN A 110 19.30 -21.43 6.12
C GLN A 110 17.95 -21.07 6.75
N LEU A 111 17.12 -22.07 7.02
CA LEU A 111 15.82 -21.86 7.68
C LEU A 111 16.01 -21.40 9.13
N THR A 112 16.95 -21.98 9.87
CA THR A 112 17.29 -21.54 11.23
C THR A 112 17.74 -20.07 11.26
N HIS A 113 18.57 -19.65 10.31
CA HIS A 113 18.96 -18.25 10.13
C HIS A 113 17.74 -17.34 9.90
N LEU A 114 16.83 -17.73 9.00
CA LEU A 114 15.61 -16.96 8.72
C LEU A 114 14.70 -16.85 9.95
N VAL A 115 14.58 -17.93 10.75
CA VAL A 115 13.83 -17.91 12.01
C VAL A 115 14.43 -16.89 12.99
N CYS A 116 15.76 -16.89 13.14
CA CYS A 116 16.46 -15.90 13.97
C CYS A 116 16.17 -14.45 13.53
N GLN A 117 16.24 -14.18 12.22
CA GLN A 117 15.93 -12.86 11.67
C GLN A 117 14.47 -12.43 11.93
N LEU A 118 13.52 -13.35 11.81
CA LEU A 118 12.11 -13.06 12.06
C LEU A 118 11.84 -12.77 13.54
N TYR A 119 12.44 -13.52 14.47
CA TYR A 119 12.33 -13.23 15.91
C TYR A 119 12.95 -11.87 16.27
N THR A 120 14.10 -11.53 15.68
CA THR A 120 14.71 -10.20 15.86
C THR A 120 13.79 -9.09 15.38
N LYS A 121 13.11 -9.27 14.23
CA LYS A 121 12.13 -8.30 13.70
C LYS A 121 10.86 -8.19 14.54
N LEU A 122 10.48 -9.25 15.24
CA LEU A 122 9.34 -9.28 16.17
C LEU A 122 9.69 -8.73 17.57
N GLY A 123 10.97 -8.45 17.86
CA GLY A 123 11.45 -7.99 19.15
C GLY A 123 11.61 -9.09 20.21
N ASP A 124 11.55 -10.37 19.83
CA ASP A 124 11.75 -11.51 20.74
C ASP A 124 13.23 -11.92 20.73
N GLU A 125 14.05 -11.17 21.46
CA GLU A 125 15.50 -11.36 21.49
C GLU A 125 15.94 -12.69 22.10
N ASP A 126 15.18 -13.21 23.08
CA ASP A 126 15.51 -14.45 23.77
C ASP A 126 15.43 -15.64 22.81
N LYS A 127 14.34 -15.73 22.03
CA LYS A 127 14.21 -16.77 21.00
C LYS A 127 15.18 -16.55 19.85
N ALA A 128 15.42 -15.30 19.46
CA ALA A 128 16.40 -15.01 18.41
C ALA A 128 17.80 -15.54 18.76
N LYS A 129 18.28 -15.28 19.99
CA LYS A 129 19.57 -15.78 20.50
C LYS A 129 19.59 -17.30 20.64
N LEU A 130 18.49 -17.92 21.03
CA LEU A 130 18.38 -19.38 21.07
C LEU A 130 18.64 -20.00 19.70
N PHE A 131 17.94 -19.52 18.66
CA PHE A 131 18.13 -20.02 17.30
C PHE A 131 19.47 -19.63 16.69
N GLU A 132 20.05 -18.51 17.10
CA GLU A 132 21.42 -18.14 16.73
C GLU A 132 22.45 -19.14 17.29
N ASN A 133 22.33 -19.51 18.57
CA ASN A 133 23.18 -20.53 19.18
C ASN A 133 22.99 -21.92 18.53
N GLU A 134 21.75 -22.27 18.18
CA GLU A 134 21.48 -23.49 17.38
C GLU A 134 22.17 -23.42 16.01
N LEU A 135 22.13 -22.26 15.34
CA LEU A 135 22.80 -22.08 14.06
C LEU A 135 24.32 -22.21 14.21
N LEU A 136 24.90 -21.65 15.26
CA LEU A 136 26.33 -21.80 15.57
C LEU A 136 26.71 -23.26 15.77
N ALA A 137 25.85 -24.06 16.40
CA ALA A 137 26.10 -25.49 16.60
C ALA A 137 25.98 -26.31 15.30
N ILE A 138 25.05 -25.95 14.41
CA ILE A 138 24.79 -26.70 13.16
C ILE A 138 25.76 -26.27 12.04
N SER A 139 26.00 -24.96 11.90
CA SER A 139 26.83 -24.39 10.84
C SER A 139 27.57 -23.14 11.35
N PRO A 140 28.74 -23.34 11.97
CA PRO A 140 29.60 -22.23 12.42
C PRO A 140 29.98 -21.26 11.29
N ASP A 141 30.22 -21.80 10.09
CA ASP A 141 30.59 -21.01 8.91
C ASP A 141 29.48 -20.03 8.50
N MET A 142 28.22 -20.48 8.57
CA MET A 142 27.07 -19.64 8.25
C MET A 142 26.83 -18.59 9.34
N HIS A 143 27.01 -18.97 10.62
CA HIS A 143 26.92 -18.02 11.73
C HIS A 143 27.94 -16.89 11.54
N ALA A 144 29.23 -17.21 11.35
CA ALA A 144 30.29 -16.21 11.15
C ALA A 144 30.08 -15.29 9.93
N LYS A 145 29.33 -15.74 8.93
CA LYS A 145 29.00 -14.94 7.74
C LYS A 145 27.99 -13.83 8.06
N TYR A 146 26.99 -14.12 8.88
CA TYR A 146 25.83 -13.23 9.11
C TYR A 146 25.83 -12.55 10.49
N TYR A 147 26.51 -13.14 11.47
CA TYR A 147 26.58 -12.70 12.86
C TYR A 147 28.06 -12.55 13.21
N LYS A 148 28.47 -11.36 13.64
CA LYS A 148 29.85 -11.00 14.00
C LYS A 148 29.90 -10.37 15.37
#